data_AF-A0A929B722-F1
#
_entry.id   AF-A0A929B722-F1
#
_cell.length_a   1.000
_cell.length_b   1.000
_cell.length_c   1.000
_cell.angle_alpha   90.00
_cell.angle_beta   90.00
_cell.angle_gamma   90.00
#
_symmetry.space_group_name_H-M   'P 1'
#
loop_
_entity.id
_entity.type
_entity.pdbx_description
1 polymer ?
#
loop_
_entity_poly.entity_id
_entity_poly.type
_entity_poly.pdbx_seq_one_letter_code
_entity_poly.pdbx_strand_id
1 'polypeptide(L)'
;MRLRGRYLLLSWSLFVALIIAGVPLLLQGYLPDRIAVGWASSGAAEESSALGDYLIGRLAWWSLIVLVWSALAHRGIPRRNPGKWAGAALGAFGAVLAGDVLRVLVANLDVDDYRDVEQLGGAGWVLVAALVLGWLGWRRAVEPDRGTA
;
A
#
# COMPACT_ATOMS: atom_id res chain seq x y z
N MET A 1 -8.78 -26.92 -4.54
CA MET A 1 -8.95 -25.48 -4.85
C MET A 1 -8.11 -24.50 -4.00
N ARG A 2 -7.19 -24.96 -3.13
CA ARG A 2 -6.39 -24.10 -2.22
C ARG A 2 -5.31 -23.23 -2.90
N LEU A 3 -4.81 -23.66 -4.05
CA LEU A 3 -3.77 -22.96 -4.81
C LEU A 3 -4.24 -21.58 -5.30
N ARG A 4 -5.48 -21.46 -5.80
CA ARG A 4 -6.02 -20.20 -6.34
C ARG A 4 -6.02 -19.04 -5.34
N GLY A 5 -6.28 -19.30 -4.06
CA GLY A 5 -6.32 -18.25 -3.03
C GLY A 5 -4.95 -17.69 -2.68
N ARG A 6 -3.93 -18.56 -2.58
CA ARG A 6 -2.55 -18.13 -2.31
C ARG A 6 -1.95 -17.35 -3.48
N TYR A 7 -2.18 -17.81 -4.71
CA TYR A 7 -1.74 -17.07 -5.90
C TYR A 7 -2.39 -15.70 -5.99
N LEU A 8 -3.67 -15.57 -5.63
CA LEU A 8 -4.35 -14.27 -5.65
C LEU A 8 -3.73 -13.27 -4.67
N LEU A 9 -3.38 -13.69 -3.46
CA LEU A 9 -2.71 -12.81 -2.48
C LEU A 9 -1.29 -12.43 -2.90
N LEU A 10 -0.53 -13.37 -3.46
CA LEU A 10 0.80 -13.09 -4.00
C LEU A 10 0.73 -12.14 -5.20
N SER A 11 -0.18 -12.39 -6.15
CA SER A 11 -0.39 -11.53 -7.32
C SER A 11 -0.85 -10.12 -6.89
N TRP A 12 -1.75 -10.02 -5.91
CA TRP A 12 -2.14 -8.72 -5.35
C TRP A 12 -0.96 -8.01 -4.69
N SER A 13 -0.15 -8.73 -3.92
CA SER A 13 1.00 -8.12 -3.22
C SER A 13 2.07 -7.64 -4.19
N LEU A 14 2.30 -8.41 -5.25
CA LEU A 14 3.18 -8.03 -6.36
C LEU A 14 2.61 -6.83 -7.12
N PHE A 15 1.30 -6.80 -7.37
CA PHE A 15 0.62 -5.69 -8.04
C PHE A 15 0.76 -4.39 -7.23
N VAL A 16 0.55 -4.43 -5.92
CA VAL A 16 0.75 -3.28 -5.03
C VAL A 16 2.22 -2.83 -5.06
N ALA A 17 3.18 -3.76 -4.96
CA ALA A 17 4.61 -3.42 -5.09
C ALA A 17 4.95 -2.78 -6.44
N LEU A 18 4.32 -3.26 -7.52
CA LEU A 18 4.48 -2.72 -8.86
C LEU A 18 3.86 -1.33 -9.01
N ILE A 19 2.76 -1.02 -8.33
CA ILE A 19 2.25 0.35 -8.28
C ILE A 19 3.22 1.24 -7.50
N ILE A 20 3.65 0.80 -6.32
CA ILE A 20 4.53 1.57 -5.44
C ILE A 20 5.83 1.94 -6.15
N ALA A 21 6.45 1.00 -6.87
CA ALA A 21 7.73 1.25 -7.53
C ALA A 21 7.58 1.68 -8.99
N GLY A 22 6.73 1.00 -9.74
CA GLY A 22 6.63 1.15 -11.19
C GLY A 22 6.07 2.51 -11.61
N VAL A 23 5.00 2.99 -10.96
CA VAL A 23 4.42 4.29 -11.30
C VAL A 23 5.42 5.44 -11.07
N PRO A 24 6.07 5.59 -9.91
CA PRO A 24 7.07 6.64 -9.72
C PRO A 24 8.25 6.53 -10.68
N LEU A 25 8.73 5.32 -10.99
CA LEU A 25 9.83 5.14 -11.94
C LEU A 25 9.44 5.56 -13.37
N LEU A 26 8.18 5.34 -13.76
CA LEU A 26 7.65 5.83 -15.05
C LEU A 26 7.52 7.36 -15.08
N LEU A 27 7.28 7.98 -13.93
CA LEU A 27 7.09 9.43 -13.79
C LEU A 27 8.35 10.18 -13.35
N GLN A 28 9.48 9.49 -13.15
CA GLN A 28 10.70 10.08 -12.57
C GLN A 28 11.21 11.30 -13.35
N GLY A 29 10.98 11.35 -14.68
CA GLY A 29 11.36 12.51 -15.50
C GLY A 29 10.53 13.77 -15.29
N TYR A 30 9.40 13.68 -14.58
CA TYR A 30 8.46 14.77 -14.27
C TYR A 30 8.45 15.13 -12.78
N LEU A 31 9.33 14.49 -11.98
CA LEU A 31 9.42 14.70 -10.54
C LEU A 31 10.66 15.50 -10.21
N PRO A 32 10.60 16.40 -9.21
CA PRO A 32 11.79 17.09 -8.70
C PRO A 32 12.79 16.10 -8.07
N ASP A 33 14.06 16.52 -7.99
CA ASP A 33 15.15 15.74 -7.39
C ASP A 33 14.84 15.27 -5.96
N ARG A 34 14.05 16.06 -5.23
CA ARG A 34 13.50 15.74 -3.91
C ARG A 34 12.01 15.90 -3.94
N ILE A 35 11.29 14.91 -3.43
CA ILE A 35 9.83 14.94 -3.34
C ILE A 35 9.41 15.34 -1.93
N ALA A 36 8.36 16.16 -1.83
CA ALA A 36 7.68 16.43 -0.58
C ALA A 36 6.90 15.18 -0.15
N VAL A 37 7.21 14.68 1.05
CA VAL A 37 6.65 13.43 1.59
C VAL A 37 5.88 13.63 2.90
N GLY A 38 6.06 14.79 3.54
CA GLY A 38 5.37 15.18 4.75
C GLY A 38 4.88 16.62 4.66
N TRP A 39 3.70 16.86 5.21
CA TRP A 39 3.04 18.16 5.20
C TRP A 39 2.76 18.63 6.62
N ALA A 40 3.01 19.90 6.88
CA ALA A 40 2.63 20.56 8.11
C ALA A 40 1.11 20.67 8.22
N SER A 41 0.60 21.00 9.42
CA SER A 41 -0.83 21.26 9.63
C SER A 41 -1.37 22.44 8.79
N SER A 42 -0.49 23.32 8.33
CA SER A 42 -0.81 24.40 7.39
C SER A 42 -1.00 23.92 5.94
N GLY A 43 -0.63 22.66 5.63
CA GLY A 43 -0.65 22.09 4.28
C GLY A 43 0.63 22.32 3.47
N ALA A 44 1.60 23.07 4.01
CA ALA A 44 2.90 23.30 3.38
C ALA A 44 3.81 22.07 3.52
N ALA A 45 4.70 21.84 2.54
CA ALA A 45 5.70 20.79 2.62
C ALA A 45 6.68 21.02 3.79
N GLU A 46 6.80 20.02 4.66
CA GLU A 46 7.67 20.05 5.85
C GLU A 46 8.85 19.07 5.71
N GLU A 47 8.59 17.90 5.14
CA GLU A 47 9.59 16.85 4.96
C GLU A 47 9.81 16.55 3.47
N SER A 48 11.08 16.39 3.09
CA SER A 48 11.47 15.94 1.75
C SER A 48 12.30 14.68 1.80
N SER A 49 12.23 13.89 0.74
CA SER A 49 13.03 12.68 0.58
C SER A 49 13.48 12.52 -0.86
N ALA A 50 14.62 11.86 -1.07
CA ALA A 50 14.99 11.39 -2.39
C ALA A 50 13.99 10.30 -2.82
N LEU A 51 13.63 10.26 -4.10
CA LEU A 51 12.65 9.30 -4.62
C LEU A 51 13.03 7.86 -4.25
N GLY A 52 14.30 7.48 -4.43
CA GLY A 52 14.80 6.15 -4.11
C GLY A 52 14.57 5.76 -2.63
N ASP A 53 14.93 6.64 -1.71
CA ASP A 53 14.79 6.38 -0.26
C ASP A 53 13.32 6.26 0.14
N TYR A 54 12.46 7.14 -0.39
CA TYR A 54 11.02 7.07 -0.21
C TYR A 54 10.46 5.72 -0.68
N LEU A 55 10.81 5.29 -1.90
CA LEU A 55 10.33 4.03 -2.45
C LEU A 55 10.83 2.82 -1.66
N ILE A 56 12.10 2.81 -1.25
CA ILE A 56 12.67 1.76 -0.41
C ILE A 56 11.90 1.68 0.92
N GLY A 57 11.67 2.82 1.56
CA GLY A 57 10.88 2.90 2.80
C GLY A 57 9.47 2.35 2.64
N ARG A 58 8.77 2.73 1.56
CA ARG A 58 7.41 2.27 1.26
C ARG A 58 7.35 0.78 0.92
N LEU A 59 8.30 0.26 0.15
CA LEU A 59 8.40 -1.17 -0.18
C LEU A 59 8.79 -2.02 1.04
N ALA A 60 9.68 -1.53 1.90
CA ALA A 60 10.04 -2.18 3.15
C ALA A 60 8.83 -2.26 4.08
N TRP A 61 8.08 -1.16 4.21
CA TRP A 61 6.84 -1.13 4.99
C TRP A 61 5.76 -2.06 4.43
N TRP A 62 5.57 -2.09 3.11
CA TRP A 62 4.65 -3.03 2.47
C TRP A 62 5.05 -4.48 2.72
N SER A 63 6.34 -4.79 2.59
CA SER A 63 6.90 -6.13 2.86
C SER A 63 6.66 -6.55 4.31
N LEU A 64 6.81 -5.62 5.26
CA LEU A 64 6.51 -5.86 6.67
C LEU A 64 5.03 -6.19 6.89
N ILE A 65 4.12 -5.43 6.28
CA ILE A 65 2.67 -5.69 6.36
C ILE A 65 2.34 -7.08 5.81
N VAL A 66 2.86 -7.42 4.63
CA VAL A 66 2.68 -8.74 4.01
C VAL A 66 3.18 -9.84 4.94
N LEU A 67 4.40 -9.68 5.49
CA LEU A 67 5.01 -10.66 6.39
C LEU A 67 4.20 -10.86 7.66
N VAL A 68 3.81 -9.77 8.33
CA VAL A 68 3.05 -9.81 9.59
C VAL A 68 1.70 -10.51 9.39
N TRP A 69 0.91 -10.09 8.41
CA TRP A 69 -0.41 -10.67 8.19
C TRP A 69 -0.35 -12.11 7.67
N SER A 70 0.65 -12.45 6.86
CA SER A 70 0.89 -13.84 6.45
C SER A 70 1.28 -14.71 7.64
N ALA A 71 2.17 -14.23 8.50
CA ALA A 71 2.58 -14.94 9.71
C ALA A 71 1.43 -15.12 10.71
N LEU A 72 0.60 -14.09 10.92
CA LEU A 72 -0.60 -14.18 11.76
C LEU A 72 -1.59 -15.20 11.19
N ALA A 73 -1.84 -15.16 9.87
CA ALA A 73 -2.70 -16.14 9.22
C ALA A 73 -2.18 -17.58 9.38
N HIS A 74 -0.86 -17.77 9.25
CA HIS A 74 -0.20 -19.06 9.45
C HIS A 74 -0.29 -19.55 10.90
N ARG A 75 -0.20 -18.64 11.87
CA ARG A 75 -0.40 -18.94 13.30
C ARG A 75 -1.88 -19.12 13.68
N GLY A 76 -2.80 -18.98 12.73
CA GLY A 76 -4.23 -19.10 12.99
C GLY A 76 -4.79 -17.94 13.82
N ILE A 77 -4.18 -16.76 13.73
CA ILE A 77 -4.58 -15.53 14.43
C ILE A 77 -5.22 -14.58 13.41
N PRO A 78 -6.43 -14.03 13.69
CA PRO A 78 -7.30 -14.38 14.81
C PRO A 78 -7.90 -15.79 14.66
N ARG A 79 -8.28 -16.40 15.79
CA ARG A 79 -8.76 -17.80 15.85
C ARG A 79 -9.88 -18.12 14.86
N ARG A 80 -10.72 -17.13 14.52
CA ARG A 80 -11.82 -17.27 13.56
C ARG A 80 -11.43 -16.65 12.22
N ASN A 81 -11.44 -17.47 11.17
CA ASN A 81 -11.19 -17.08 9.78
C ASN A 81 -9.88 -16.30 9.55
N PRO A 82 -8.72 -16.82 10.02
CA PRO A 82 -7.44 -16.09 9.97
C PRO A 82 -7.05 -15.66 8.55
N GLY A 83 -7.32 -16.51 7.54
CA GLY A 83 -7.09 -16.18 6.13
C GLY A 83 -7.92 -14.98 5.66
N LYS A 84 -9.19 -14.86 6.10
CA LYS A 84 -10.07 -13.76 5.71
C LYS A 84 -9.64 -12.42 6.28
N TRP A 85 -9.19 -12.41 7.53
CA TRP A 85 -8.60 -11.22 8.14
C TRP A 85 -7.32 -10.78 7.45
N ALA A 86 -6.43 -11.72 7.14
CA ALA A 86 -5.22 -11.39 6.37
C ALA A 86 -5.55 -10.88 4.97
N GLY A 87 -6.48 -11.51 4.26
CA GLY A 87 -6.94 -11.02 2.95
C GLY A 87 -7.51 -9.60 3.02
N ALA A 88 -8.34 -9.32 4.04
CA ALA A 88 -8.91 -8.00 4.24
C ALA A 88 -7.85 -6.94 4.56
N ALA A 89 -6.92 -7.27 5.45
CA ALA A 89 -5.83 -6.38 5.80
C ALA A 89 -4.93 -6.10 4.59
N LEU A 90 -4.51 -7.11 3.84
CA LEU A 90 -3.69 -6.94 2.64
C LEU A 90 -4.41 -6.14 1.54
N GLY A 91 -5.72 -6.34 1.39
CA GLY A 91 -6.54 -5.55 0.47
C GLY A 91 -6.58 -4.07 0.89
N ALA A 92 -6.92 -3.80 2.16
CA ALA A 92 -7.05 -2.45 2.67
C ALA A 92 -5.72 -1.70 2.75
N PHE A 93 -4.70 -2.28 3.40
CA PHE A 93 -3.39 -1.65 3.52
C PHE A 93 -2.71 -1.47 2.17
N GLY A 94 -2.86 -2.43 1.25
CA GLY A 94 -2.31 -2.29 -0.10
C GLY A 94 -2.92 -1.08 -0.83
N ALA A 95 -4.22 -0.89 -0.73
CA ALA A 95 -4.92 0.26 -1.30
C ALA A 95 -4.49 1.59 -0.67
N VAL A 96 -4.39 1.64 0.67
CA VAL A 96 -3.96 2.84 1.38
C VAL A 96 -2.54 3.24 0.98
N LEU A 97 -1.62 2.27 0.99
CA LEU A 97 -0.20 2.56 0.73
C LEU A 97 0.03 2.94 -0.74
N ALA A 98 -0.60 2.24 -1.68
CA ALA A 98 -0.56 2.61 -3.09
C ALA A 98 -1.21 3.99 -3.33
N GLY A 99 -2.37 4.25 -2.71
CA GLY A 99 -3.06 5.53 -2.81
C GLY A 99 -2.24 6.69 -2.25
N ASP A 100 -1.55 6.48 -1.12
CA ASP A 100 -0.65 7.47 -0.52
C ASP A 100 0.52 7.80 -1.46
N VAL A 101 1.18 6.78 -2.02
CA VAL A 101 2.24 6.99 -3.03
C VAL A 101 1.72 7.78 -4.22
N LEU A 102 0.55 7.43 -4.77
CA LEU A 102 -0.03 8.17 -5.88
C LEU A 102 -0.34 9.62 -5.52
N ARG A 103 -0.81 9.90 -4.29
CA ARG A 103 -1.06 11.27 -3.84
C ARG A 103 0.22 12.07 -3.70
N VAL A 104 1.27 11.48 -3.13
CA VAL A 104 2.61 12.09 -3.09
C VAL A 104 3.06 12.43 -4.51
N LEU A 105 2.95 11.49 -5.45
CA LEU A 105 3.36 11.71 -6.84
C LEU A 105 2.56 12.83 -7.49
N VAL A 106 1.23 12.79 -7.42
CA VAL A 106 0.38 13.82 -8.03
C VAL A 106 0.64 15.20 -7.43
N ALA A 107 0.97 15.30 -6.14
CA ALA A 107 1.30 16.58 -5.51
C ALA A 107 2.64 17.14 -6.00
N ASN A 108 3.57 16.27 -6.40
CA ASN A 108 4.92 16.65 -6.83
C ASN A 108 5.10 16.65 -8.36
N LEU A 109 4.06 16.34 -9.14
CA LEU A 109 4.14 16.30 -10.60
C LEU A 109 4.30 17.71 -11.17
N ASP A 110 5.27 17.88 -12.05
CA ASP A 110 5.54 19.14 -12.77
C ASP A 110 5.84 20.33 -11.83
N VAL A 111 6.42 20.07 -10.66
CA VAL A 111 6.88 21.09 -9.72
C VAL A 111 8.41 21.14 -9.69
N ASP A 112 8.97 22.35 -9.79
CA ASP A 112 10.42 22.58 -9.84
C ASP A 112 11.10 22.46 -8.44
N ASP A 113 10.45 22.92 -7.37
CA ASP A 113 10.94 22.80 -5.97
C ASP A 113 9.84 22.19 -5.06
N TYR A 114 10.21 21.21 -4.24
CA TYR A 114 9.30 20.56 -3.28
C TYR A 114 8.66 21.53 -2.28
N ARG A 115 9.26 22.70 -2.06
CA ARG A 115 8.73 23.74 -1.16
C ARG A 115 7.46 24.39 -1.67
N ASP A 116 7.24 24.36 -2.98
CA ASP A 116 6.07 24.95 -3.63
C ASP A 116 4.89 23.95 -3.70
N VAL A 117 5.09 22.73 -3.18
CA VAL A 117 4.08 21.68 -3.15
C VAL A 117 3.10 21.90 -1.99
N GLU A 118 1.82 22.04 -2.33
CA GLU A 118 0.72 22.02 -1.37
C GLU A 118 0.10 20.63 -1.22
N GLN A 119 -0.45 20.35 -0.04
CA GLN A 119 -1.14 19.09 0.19
C GLN A 119 -2.40 18.97 -0.67
N LEU A 120 -2.48 17.91 -1.48
CA LEU A 120 -3.71 17.55 -2.20
C LEU A 120 -4.86 17.24 -1.23
N GLY A 121 -5.90 18.08 -1.28
CA GLY A 121 -7.17 17.82 -0.62
C GLY A 121 -7.86 16.55 -1.15
N GLY A 122 -8.73 15.93 -0.33
CA GLY A 122 -9.59 14.85 -0.80
C GLY A 122 -9.00 13.43 -0.71
N ALA A 123 -8.58 13.01 0.49
CA ALA A 123 -8.14 11.62 0.76
C ALA A 123 -9.27 10.56 0.73
N GLY A 124 -10.54 10.99 0.60
CA GLY A 124 -11.70 10.13 0.80
C GLY A 124 -11.75 8.93 -0.16
N TRP A 125 -11.30 9.11 -1.39
CA TRP A 125 -11.28 8.01 -2.38
C TRP A 125 -10.32 6.88 -2.00
N VAL A 126 -9.22 7.18 -1.30
CA VAL A 126 -8.27 6.17 -0.80
C VAL A 126 -8.96 5.28 0.24
N LEU A 127 -9.74 5.90 1.13
CA LEU A 127 -10.50 5.18 2.15
C LEU A 127 -11.59 4.31 1.52
N VAL A 128 -12.29 4.82 0.51
CA VAL A 128 -13.29 4.04 -0.25
C VAL A 128 -12.62 2.85 -0.94
N ALA A 129 -11.49 3.06 -1.63
CA ALA A 129 -10.73 1.98 -2.26
C ALA A 129 -10.26 0.95 -1.24
N ALA A 130 -9.76 1.37 -0.08
CA ALA A 130 -9.34 0.49 1.00
C ALA A 130 -10.49 -0.36 1.56
N LEU A 131 -11.68 0.22 1.74
CA LEU A 131 -12.86 -0.52 2.16
C LEU A 131 -13.27 -1.57 1.12
N VAL A 132 -13.34 -1.19 -0.15
CA VAL A 132 -13.72 -2.09 -1.25
C VAL A 132 -12.72 -3.24 -1.40
N LEU A 133 -11.42 -2.92 -1.43
CA LEU A 133 -10.36 -3.92 -1.63
C LEU A 133 -10.17 -4.79 -0.39
N GLY A 134 -10.34 -4.24 0.82
CA GLY A 134 -10.40 -5.02 2.05
C GLY A 134 -11.58 -5.99 2.07
N TRP A 135 -12.76 -5.53 1.66
CA TRP A 135 -13.93 -6.40 1.54
C TRP A 135 -13.74 -7.50 0.48
N LEU A 136 -13.17 -7.17 -0.68
CA LEU A 136 -12.84 -8.16 -1.71
C LEU A 136 -11.80 -9.18 -1.20
N GLY A 137 -10.78 -8.71 -0.49
CA GLY A 137 -9.77 -9.54 0.16
C GLY A 137 -10.39 -10.52 1.16
N TRP A 138 -11.32 -10.05 2.00
CA TRP A 138 -12.10 -10.88 2.92
C TRP A 138 -12.87 -11.99 2.19
N ARG A 139 -13.54 -11.64 1.08
CA ARG A 139 -14.39 -12.56 0.31
C ARG A 139 -13.60 -13.62 -0.44
N ARG A 140 -12.38 -13.30 -0.87
CA ARG A 140 -11.56 -14.16 -1.74
C ARG A 140 -10.50 -14.97 -0.98
N ALA A 141 -10.26 -14.65 0.28
CA ALA A 141 -9.35 -15.40 1.13
C ALA A 141 -9.88 -16.80 1.45
N VAL A 142 -8.99 -17.78 1.33
CA VAL A 142 -9.29 -19.20 1.63
C VAL A 142 -8.89 -19.49 3.08
N GLU A 143 -9.74 -20.19 3.83
CA GLU A 143 -9.40 -20.66 5.17
C GLU A 143 -8.20 -21.64 5.12
N PRO A 144 -7.17 -21.46 5.95
CA PRO A 144 -6.16 -22.49 6.13
C PRO A 144 -6.80 -23.71 6.79
N ASP A 145 -6.48 -24.89 6.25
CA ASP A 145 -6.99 -26.16 6.76
C ASP A 145 -6.54 -26.33 8.21
N ARG A 146 -7.49 -26.41 9.14
CA ARG A 146 -7.20 -26.91 10.47
C ARG A 146 -7.08 -28.42 10.31
N GLY A 147 -5.89 -28.90 9.98
CA GLY A 147 -5.57 -30.31 10.10
C GLY A 147 -5.99 -30.75 11.50
N THR A 148 -6.90 -31.72 11.55
CA THR A 148 -7.27 -32.43 12.78
C THR A 148 -5.98 -32.97 13.38
N ALA A 149 -5.54 -32.35 14.47
CA ALA A 149 -4.65 -32.97 15.44
C ALA A 149 -5.47 -33.91 16.32
#